data_AF-A0A7H4PBL6-F1
#
_entry.id   AF-A0A7H4PBL6-F1
#
_cell.length_a   1.000
_cell.length_b   1.000
_cell.length_c   1.000
_cell.angle_alpha   90.00
_cell.angle_beta   90.00
_cell.angle_gamma   90.00
#
_symmetry.space_group_name_H-M   'P 1'
#
loop_
_entity.id
_entity.type
_entity.pdbx_description
1 polymer ?
#
loop_
_entity_poly.entity_id
_entity_poly.type
_entity_poly.pdbx_seq_one_letter_code
_entity_poly.pdbx_strand_id
1 'polypeptide(L)'
;MVHHVTALDLNHLAQQIKQWGTELGFQQVGITDTDLSASEPKLQAWLDKQYHGEMEWMARHGMMRARPHELQPGTLRVISVRMNYLPANAAFARTLKDPARGYVSRYALGRDYHKLLRHRLKKLGEMIQAQCASLNFRPFVDSAPILERPLAEKAGLGWTGKHSLILSRDAGSFFFLGELLIDLPLPIDQPVEEECGRCVACMTICPTGAIVEPYTVDARRCISYLTIELEGAIPEEFAR
;
A
#
# COMPACT_ATOMS: atom_id res chain seq x y z
N MET A 1 -21.23 27.56 -34.15
CA MET A 1 -19.79 27.39 -33.83
C MET A 1 -19.67 26.06 -33.12
N VAL A 2 -19.18 25.03 -33.81
CA VAL A 2 -18.95 23.72 -33.21
C VAL A 2 -17.73 23.88 -32.32
N HIS A 3 -17.92 23.89 -31.00
CA HIS A 3 -16.79 23.80 -30.07
C HIS A 3 -16.13 22.44 -30.31
N HIS A 4 -15.01 22.44 -31.04
CA HIS A 4 -14.11 21.31 -31.04
C HIS A 4 -13.59 21.15 -29.62
N VAL A 5 -14.23 20.27 -28.84
CA VAL A 5 -13.66 19.74 -27.62
C VAL A 5 -12.44 18.95 -28.07
N THR A 6 -11.25 19.51 -27.91
CA THR A 6 -10.01 18.77 -28.13
C THR A 6 -10.05 17.55 -27.23
N ALA A 7 -9.91 16.36 -27.82
CA ALA A 7 -9.83 15.13 -27.08
C ALA A 7 -8.74 15.25 -26.00
N LEU A 8 -9.08 14.90 -24.76
CA LEU A 8 -8.18 14.98 -23.63
C LEU A 8 -6.93 14.14 -23.90
N ASP A 9 -5.75 14.77 -23.90
CA ASP A 9 -4.49 14.04 -24.04
C ASP A 9 -4.17 13.32 -22.72
N LEU A 10 -4.45 12.02 -22.70
CA LEU A 10 -4.25 11.16 -21.52
C LEU A 10 -2.77 11.01 -21.14
N ASN A 11 -1.84 11.12 -22.10
CA ASN A 11 -0.41 11.08 -21.79
C ASN A 11 0.01 12.36 -21.08
N HIS A 12 -0.43 13.51 -21.58
CA HIS A 12 -0.17 14.79 -20.92
C HIS A 12 -0.79 14.83 -19.52
N LEU A 13 -2.04 14.39 -19.36
CA LEU A 13 -2.71 14.35 -18.07
C LEU A 13 -2.01 13.39 -17.08
N ALA A 14 -1.54 12.22 -17.54
CA ALA A 14 -0.78 11.31 -16.68
C ALA A 14 0.51 11.97 -16.13
N GLN A 15 1.20 12.80 -16.92
CA GLN A 15 2.36 13.56 -16.45
C GLN A 15 1.95 14.65 -15.45
N GLN A 16 0.87 15.39 -15.73
CA GLN A 16 0.33 16.38 -14.79
C GLN A 16 -0.07 15.76 -13.45
N ILE A 17 -0.68 14.58 -13.45
CA ILE A 17 -1.06 13.84 -12.24
C ILE A 17 0.15 13.56 -11.35
N LYS A 18 1.28 13.14 -11.95
CA LYS A 18 2.52 12.87 -11.21
C LYS A 18 3.11 14.16 -10.62
N GLN A 19 3.04 15.25 -11.38
CA GLN A 19 3.45 16.57 -10.89
C GLN A 19 2.59 17.02 -9.70
N TRP A 20 1.26 17.01 -9.84
CA TRP A 20 0.35 17.38 -8.74
C TRP A 20 0.51 16.47 -7.53
N GLY A 21 0.75 15.18 -7.74
CA GLY A 21 1.05 14.26 -6.66
C GLY A 21 2.27 14.68 -5.85
N THR A 22 3.33 15.10 -6.54
CA THR A 22 4.54 15.65 -5.91
C THR A 22 4.25 16.94 -5.14
N GLU A 23 3.48 17.86 -5.72
CA GLU A 23 3.06 19.11 -5.08
C GLU A 23 2.18 18.87 -3.84
N LEU A 24 1.38 17.80 -3.85
CA LEU A 24 0.60 17.32 -2.72
C LEU A 24 1.46 16.56 -1.70
N GLY A 25 2.76 16.41 -1.94
CA GLY A 25 3.74 15.86 -1.02
C GLY A 25 3.83 14.34 -1.01
N PHE A 26 3.36 13.66 -2.06
CA PHE A 26 3.70 12.26 -2.33
C PHE A 26 5.11 12.18 -2.92
N GLN A 27 5.93 11.23 -2.49
CA GLN A 27 7.30 11.09 -3.00
C GLN A 27 7.33 10.38 -4.35
N GLN A 28 6.29 9.62 -4.68
CA GLN A 28 6.12 9.01 -5.99
C GLN A 28 4.64 8.73 -6.24
N VAL A 29 4.27 8.83 -7.51
CA VAL A 29 2.95 8.49 -8.05
C VAL A 29 3.15 7.58 -9.25
N GLY A 30 2.43 6.46 -9.27
CA GLY A 30 2.42 5.51 -10.37
C GLY A 30 0.99 5.18 -10.78
N ILE A 31 0.80 4.79 -12.04
CA ILE A 31 -0.50 4.44 -12.60
C ILE A 31 -0.47 2.99 -13.05
N THR A 32 -1.48 2.21 -12.70
CA THR A 32 -1.60 0.81 -13.12
C THR A 32 -3.02 0.46 -13.56
N ASP A 33 -3.17 -0.69 -14.21
CA ASP A 33 -4.45 -1.30 -14.49
C ASP A 33 -5.01 -2.02 -13.24
N THR A 34 -6.23 -2.53 -13.34
CA THR A 34 -6.97 -3.12 -12.20
C THR A 34 -6.79 -4.62 -12.01
N ASP A 35 -6.06 -5.31 -12.90
CA ASP A 35 -5.92 -6.76 -12.89
C ASP A 35 -4.99 -7.24 -11.77
N LEU A 36 -5.55 -7.89 -10.76
CA LEU A 36 -4.81 -8.57 -9.70
C LEU A 36 -5.08 -10.08 -9.68
N SER A 37 -5.49 -10.66 -10.82
CA SER A 37 -5.77 -12.10 -10.95
C SER A 37 -4.61 -12.97 -10.47
N ALA A 38 -3.37 -12.56 -10.73
CA ALA A 38 -2.16 -13.24 -10.25
C ALA A 38 -1.97 -13.21 -8.71
N SER A 39 -2.65 -12.30 -8.02
CA SER A 39 -2.62 -12.18 -6.55
C SER A 39 -3.72 -13.01 -5.87
N GLU A 40 -4.82 -13.32 -6.57
CA GLU A 40 -5.95 -14.08 -5.99
C GLU A 40 -5.52 -15.45 -5.41
N PRO A 41 -4.73 -16.29 -6.11
CA PRO A 41 -4.30 -17.58 -5.55
C PRO A 41 -3.41 -17.43 -4.31
N LYS A 42 -2.56 -16.39 -4.26
CA LYS A 42 -1.69 -16.13 -3.11
C LYS A 42 -2.51 -15.72 -1.89
N LEU A 43 -3.50 -14.84 -2.10
CA LEU A 43 -4.44 -14.45 -1.05
C LEU A 43 -5.26 -15.65 -0.57
N GLN A 44 -5.80 -16.46 -1.49
CA GLN A 44 -6.57 -17.65 -1.11
C GLN A 44 -5.72 -18.61 -0.27
N ALA A 45 -4.50 -18.93 -0.71
CA ALA A 45 -3.61 -19.80 0.03
C ALA A 45 -3.27 -19.25 1.44
N TRP A 46 -3.14 -17.93 1.58
CA TRP A 46 -2.91 -17.28 2.86
C TRP A 46 -4.14 -17.35 3.79
N LEU A 47 -5.34 -17.19 3.22
CA LEU A 47 -6.61 -17.36 3.94
C LEU A 47 -6.84 -18.81 4.37
N ASP A 48 -6.57 -19.77 3.49
CA ASP A 48 -6.72 -21.23 3.74
C ASP A 48 -5.81 -21.70 4.88
N LYS A 49 -4.60 -21.13 4.98
CA LYS A 49 -3.67 -21.36 6.10
C LYS A 49 -4.07 -20.65 7.39
N GLN A 50 -5.16 -19.88 7.38
CA GLN A 50 -5.63 -19.03 8.48
C GLN A 50 -4.57 -18.05 8.99
N TYR A 51 -3.66 -17.62 8.11
CA TYR A 51 -2.59 -16.70 8.50
C TYR A 51 -3.09 -15.27 8.80
N HIS A 52 -4.39 -14.99 8.64
CA HIS A 52 -5.03 -13.74 9.06
C HIS A 52 -5.34 -13.65 10.55
N GLY A 53 -5.26 -14.76 11.30
CA GLY A 53 -5.69 -14.77 12.71
C GLY A 53 -7.14 -14.31 12.85
N GLU A 54 -7.40 -13.44 13.82
CA GLU A 54 -8.73 -12.90 14.15
C GLU A 54 -9.20 -11.77 13.21
N MET A 55 -8.43 -11.42 12.18
CA MET A 55 -8.80 -10.38 11.21
C MET A 55 -9.90 -10.87 10.25
N GLU A 56 -11.11 -11.15 10.75
CA GLU A 56 -12.24 -11.70 10.00
C GLU A 56 -12.60 -10.89 8.74
N TRP A 57 -12.35 -9.58 8.75
CA TRP A 57 -12.54 -8.72 7.57
C TRP A 57 -11.62 -9.10 6.39
N MET A 58 -10.55 -9.85 6.62
CA MET A 58 -9.71 -10.41 5.55
C MET A 58 -10.45 -11.46 4.73
N ALA A 59 -11.29 -12.28 5.37
CA ALA A 59 -12.05 -13.36 4.73
C ALA A 59 -13.47 -12.95 4.31
N ARG A 60 -14.12 -12.03 5.06
CA ARG A 60 -15.55 -11.71 4.95
C ARG A 60 -16.08 -11.39 3.54
N HIS A 61 -15.26 -10.78 2.69
CA HIS A 61 -15.67 -10.31 1.36
C HIS A 61 -14.99 -11.08 0.21
N GLY A 62 -14.48 -12.29 0.49
CA GLY A 62 -13.80 -13.12 -0.50
C GLY A 62 -12.68 -12.37 -1.22
N MET A 63 -12.76 -12.32 -2.55
CA MET A 63 -11.74 -11.71 -3.42
C MET A 63 -11.99 -10.24 -3.76
N MET A 64 -12.98 -9.57 -3.15
CA MET A 64 -13.29 -8.16 -3.42
C MET A 64 -12.04 -7.26 -3.32
N ARG A 65 -11.11 -7.57 -2.40
CA ARG A 65 -9.84 -6.84 -2.25
C ARG A 65 -8.88 -6.95 -3.42
N ALA A 66 -8.98 -8.02 -4.19
CA ALA A 66 -8.23 -8.21 -5.43
C ALA A 66 -8.98 -7.68 -6.66
N ARG A 67 -10.18 -7.10 -6.49
CA ARG A 67 -11.07 -6.74 -7.60
C ARG A 67 -11.52 -5.28 -7.48
N PRO A 68 -10.69 -4.32 -7.91
CA PRO A 68 -11.01 -2.88 -7.85
C PRO A 68 -12.38 -2.51 -8.45
N HIS A 69 -12.83 -3.23 -9.48
CA HIS A 69 -14.14 -3.00 -10.12
C HIS A 69 -15.34 -3.36 -9.22
N GLU A 70 -15.19 -4.26 -8.25
CA GLU A 70 -16.23 -4.58 -7.26
C GLU A 70 -16.30 -3.49 -6.17
N LEU A 71 -15.17 -2.83 -5.85
CA LEU A 71 -15.07 -1.74 -4.88
C LEU A 71 -15.63 -0.42 -5.43
N GLN A 72 -15.38 -0.16 -6.70
CA GLN A 72 -15.90 0.99 -7.45
C GLN A 72 -16.18 0.55 -8.89
N PRO A 73 -17.46 0.32 -9.24
CA PRO A 73 -17.87 0.01 -10.60
C PRO A 73 -17.37 1.07 -11.59
N GLY A 74 -16.91 0.62 -12.76
CA GLY A 74 -16.37 1.51 -13.80
C GLY A 74 -14.89 1.87 -13.66
N THR A 75 -14.20 1.40 -12.61
CA THR A 75 -12.75 1.63 -12.45
C THR A 75 -11.97 1.05 -13.63
N LEU A 76 -11.21 1.91 -14.32
CA LEU A 76 -10.31 1.53 -15.42
C LEU A 76 -8.83 1.54 -15.00
N ARG A 77 -8.46 2.43 -14.07
CA ARG A 77 -7.08 2.60 -13.60
C ARG A 77 -7.02 2.84 -12.10
N VAL A 78 -5.87 2.52 -11.53
CA VAL A 78 -5.50 2.87 -10.16
C VAL A 78 -4.28 3.77 -10.20
N ILE A 79 -4.39 4.95 -9.59
CA ILE A 79 -3.24 5.79 -9.28
C ILE A 79 -2.78 5.40 -7.87
N SER A 80 -1.61 4.78 -7.77
CA SER A 80 -1.00 4.42 -6.48
C SER A 80 0.06 5.47 -6.11
N VAL A 81 0.12 5.84 -4.83
CA VAL A 81 1.03 6.85 -4.32
C VAL A 81 1.79 6.32 -3.11
N ARG A 82 3.00 6.83 -2.89
CA ARG A 82 3.72 6.62 -1.61
C ARG A 82 4.04 7.92 -0.89
N MET A 83 4.02 7.84 0.43
CA MET A 83 4.41 8.95 1.31
C MET A 83 5.38 8.47 2.40
N ASN A 84 6.62 8.94 2.33
CA ASN A 84 7.68 8.59 3.27
C ASN A 84 7.37 9.14 4.66
N TYR A 85 7.62 8.34 5.70
CA TYR A 85 7.43 8.73 7.09
C TYR A 85 8.70 8.64 7.93
N LEU A 86 9.83 8.17 7.37
CA LEU A 86 11.10 8.16 8.08
C LEU A 86 11.72 9.56 8.10
N PRO A 87 11.91 10.19 9.28
CA PRO A 87 12.64 11.44 9.38
C PRO A 87 14.14 11.21 9.18
N ALA A 88 14.86 12.18 8.62
CA ALA A 88 16.31 12.08 8.37
C ALA A 88 17.15 11.75 9.62
N ASN A 89 16.77 12.28 10.79
CA ASN A 89 17.49 12.08 12.06
C ASN A 89 16.81 11.03 12.96
N ALA A 90 16.33 9.96 12.36
CA ALA A 90 15.64 8.87 13.03
C ALA A 90 16.54 8.13 14.06
N ALA A 91 16.45 8.47 15.35
CA ALA A 91 17.28 7.90 16.42
C ALA A 91 16.74 6.58 17.05
N PHE A 92 16.02 5.76 16.27
CA PHE A 92 15.32 4.57 16.80
C PHE A 92 16.25 3.50 17.38
N ALA A 93 17.42 3.32 16.78
CA ALA A 93 18.41 2.35 17.26
C ALA A 93 18.90 2.65 18.69
N ARG A 94 18.87 3.91 19.13
CA ARG A 94 19.21 4.28 20.51
C ARG A 94 18.09 3.90 21.47
N THR A 95 16.84 4.18 21.11
CA THR A 95 15.68 3.85 21.95
C THR A 95 15.51 2.35 22.11
N LEU A 96 15.67 1.57 21.04
CA LEU A 96 15.55 0.11 21.07
C LEU A 96 16.59 -0.59 21.95
N LYS A 97 17.67 0.10 22.35
CA LYS A 97 18.70 -0.44 23.25
C LYS A 97 18.42 -0.18 24.73
N ASP A 98 17.41 0.62 25.05
CA ASP A 98 17.06 0.98 26.43
C ASP A 98 15.89 0.10 26.90
N PRO A 99 16.14 -0.94 27.73
CA PRO A 99 15.08 -1.85 28.19
C PRO A 99 14.08 -1.17 29.13
N ALA A 100 14.38 0.03 29.63
CA ALA A 100 13.45 0.79 30.48
C ALA A 100 12.40 1.59 29.68
N ARG A 101 12.42 1.51 28.34
CA ARG A 101 11.52 2.28 27.46
C ARG A 101 10.68 1.37 26.58
N GLY A 102 9.38 1.64 26.55
CA GLY A 102 8.52 1.14 25.50
C GLY A 102 8.85 1.79 24.14
N TYR A 103 8.61 1.04 23.06
CA TYR A 103 8.80 1.53 21.70
C TYR A 103 7.53 1.36 20.89
N VAL A 104 7.09 2.42 20.24
CA VAL A 104 5.96 2.40 19.30
C VAL A 104 6.51 2.41 17.89
N SER A 105 5.88 1.62 17.00
CA SER A 105 6.30 1.53 15.60
C SER A 105 6.32 2.90 14.92
N ARG A 106 7.29 3.10 14.03
CA ARG A 106 7.56 4.41 13.42
C ARG A 106 6.40 4.97 12.63
N TYR A 107 5.61 4.11 12.00
CA TYR A 107 4.47 4.52 11.17
C TYR A 107 3.33 5.13 12.00
N ALA A 108 3.27 4.82 13.31
CA ALA A 108 2.25 5.33 14.22
C ALA A 108 2.64 6.66 14.89
N LEU A 109 3.78 7.24 14.53
CA LEU A 109 4.24 8.51 15.08
C LEU A 109 3.64 9.70 14.31
N GLY A 110 3.22 10.73 15.04
CA GLY A 110 2.72 11.97 14.45
C GLY A 110 1.21 11.93 14.18
N ARG A 111 0.79 12.56 13.07
CA ARG A 111 -0.63 12.59 12.68
C ARG A 111 -1.01 11.28 12.02
N ASP A 112 -2.23 10.83 12.28
CA ASP A 112 -2.85 9.68 11.61
C ASP A 112 -2.75 9.79 10.08
N TYR A 113 -2.00 8.86 9.48
CA TYR A 113 -1.70 8.86 8.05
C TYR A 113 -2.97 8.65 7.21
N HIS A 114 -3.97 7.92 7.72
CA HIS A 114 -5.20 7.66 7.00
C HIS A 114 -5.89 8.95 6.59
N LYS A 115 -6.02 9.89 7.52
CA LYS A 115 -6.65 11.20 7.28
C LYS A 115 -5.81 12.05 6.32
N LEU A 116 -4.49 12.05 6.51
CA LEU A 116 -3.56 12.82 5.68
C LEU A 116 -3.56 12.36 4.22
N LEU A 117 -3.35 11.06 3.98
CA LEU A 117 -3.29 10.48 2.64
C LEU A 117 -4.65 10.59 1.95
N ARG A 118 -5.74 10.23 2.63
CA ARG A 118 -7.09 10.29 2.04
C ARG A 118 -7.46 11.72 1.62
N HIS A 119 -7.10 12.72 2.42
CA HIS A 119 -7.32 14.12 2.06
C HIS A 119 -6.53 14.53 0.81
N ARG A 120 -5.24 14.17 0.74
CA ARG A 120 -4.39 14.48 -0.42
C ARG A 120 -4.81 13.73 -1.68
N LEU A 121 -5.18 12.45 -1.57
CA LEU A 121 -5.72 11.67 -2.70
C LEU A 121 -7.04 12.24 -3.20
N LYS A 122 -7.93 12.66 -2.29
CA LYS A 122 -9.17 13.34 -2.67
C LYS A 122 -8.87 14.62 -3.45
N LYS A 123 -7.93 15.44 -2.96
CA LYS A 123 -7.51 16.67 -3.65
C LYS A 123 -6.90 16.37 -5.03
N LEU A 124 -6.10 15.30 -5.16
CA LEU A 124 -5.58 14.85 -6.45
C LEU A 124 -6.73 14.48 -7.40
N GLY A 125 -7.72 13.71 -6.93
CA GLY A 125 -8.92 13.38 -7.71
C GLY A 125 -9.72 14.61 -8.14
N GLU A 126 -9.90 15.59 -7.25
CA GLU A 126 -10.55 16.88 -7.56
C GLU A 126 -9.78 17.67 -8.63
N MET A 127 -8.43 17.66 -8.60
CA MET A 127 -7.59 18.31 -9.61
C MET A 127 -7.70 17.63 -10.98
N ILE A 128 -7.77 16.29 -11.03
CA ILE A 128 -8.01 15.54 -12.28
C ILE A 128 -9.40 15.82 -12.82
N GLN A 129 -10.41 15.80 -11.95
CA GLN A 129 -11.80 16.05 -12.32
C GLN A 129 -11.95 17.43 -12.98
N ALA A 130 -11.21 18.44 -12.52
CA ALA A 130 -11.21 19.78 -13.12
C ALA A 130 -10.70 19.83 -14.57
N GLN A 131 -9.97 18.80 -15.04
CA GLN A 131 -9.52 18.68 -16.44
C GLN A 131 -10.43 17.80 -17.30
N CYS A 132 -11.44 17.16 -16.72
CA CYS A 132 -12.27 16.17 -17.38
C CYS A 132 -13.72 16.64 -17.49
N ALA A 133 -14.42 16.27 -18.57
CA ALA A 133 -15.86 16.50 -18.67
C ALA A 133 -16.64 15.70 -17.60
N SER A 134 -16.18 14.49 -17.31
CA SER A 134 -16.66 13.64 -16.23
C SER A 134 -15.51 12.79 -15.69
N LEU A 135 -15.49 12.58 -14.38
CA LEU A 135 -14.56 11.67 -13.71
C LEU A 135 -15.25 11.13 -12.46
N ASN A 136 -15.30 9.81 -12.33
CA ASN A 136 -15.60 9.16 -11.06
C ASN A 136 -14.30 8.70 -10.42
N PHE A 137 -14.08 9.09 -9.16
CA PHE A 137 -12.90 8.65 -8.42
C PHE A 137 -13.26 8.31 -6.97
N ARG A 138 -12.47 7.42 -6.36
CA ARG A 138 -12.57 7.12 -4.93
C ARG A 138 -11.18 6.84 -4.33
N PRO A 139 -10.81 7.53 -3.24
CA PRO A 139 -9.56 7.28 -2.54
C PRO A 139 -9.68 6.11 -1.54
N PHE A 140 -8.63 5.30 -1.46
CA PHE A 140 -8.44 4.18 -0.55
C PHE A 140 -7.09 4.33 0.16
N VAL A 141 -7.10 4.05 1.46
CA VAL A 141 -5.91 4.09 2.33
C VAL A 141 -6.17 3.12 3.49
N ASP A 142 -5.50 1.97 3.48
CA ASP A 142 -5.36 0.90 4.49
C ASP A 142 -6.68 0.31 5.06
N SER A 143 -7.59 1.15 5.52
CA SER A 143 -8.84 0.81 6.18
C SER A 143 -9.94 0.30 5.23
N ALA A 144 -9.65 0.10 3.96
CA ALA A 144 -10.61 -0.36 2.96
C ALA A 144 -10.09 -1.65 2.31
N PRO A 145 -10.97 -2.58 1.89
CA PRO A 145 -10.55 -3.88 1.43
C PRO A 145 -10.01 -3.79 0.01
N ILE A 146 -8.80 -3.27 -0.17
CA ILE A 146 -8.06 -3.24 -1.44
C ILE A 146 -6.64 -3.78 -1.21
N LEU A 147 -6.12 -4.56 -2.17
CA LEU A 147 -4.75 -5.06 -2.14
C LEU A 147 -3.78 -3.98 -2.65
N GLU A 148 -3.45 -3.03 -1.77
CA GLU A 148 -2.58 -1.88 -2.07
C GLU A 148 -1.19 -2.30 -2.56
N ARG A 149 -0.59 -3.32 -1.94
CA ARG A 149 0.80 -3.72 -2.24
C ARG A 149 0.97 -4.24 -3.67
N PRO A 150 0.16 -5.21 -4.17
CA PRO A 150 0.19 -5.58 -5.58
C PRO A 150 -0.05 -4.41 -6.56
N LEU A 151 -0.93 -3.46 -6.22
CA LEU A 151 -1.17 -2.28 -7.06
C LEU A 151 0.05 -1.36 -7.09
N ALA A 152 0.67 -1.10 -5.93
CA ALA A 152 1.88 -0.30 -5.81
C ALA A 152 3.07 -0.93 -6.56
N GLU A 153 3.23 -2.26 -6.49
CA GLU A 153 4.24 -3.00 -7.27
C GLU A 153 4.02 -2.82 -8.77
N LYS A 154 2.79 -3.06 -9.24
CA LYS A 154 2.46 -2.88 -10.66
C LYS A 154 2.60 -1.44 -11.15
N ALA A 155 2.34 -0.46 -10.27
CA ALA A 155 2.49 0.96 -10.54
C ALA A 155 3.97 1.42 -10.52
N GLY A 156 4.93 0.53 -10.25
CA GLY A 156 6.35 0.84 -10.25
C GLY A 156 6.82 1.61 -9.01
N LEU A 157 6.06 1.59 -7.90
CA LEU A 157 6.47 2.23 -6.64
C LEU A 157 7.58 1.48 -5.91
N GLY A 158 7.88 0.26 -6.33
CA GLY A 158 8.85 -0.64 -5.72
C GLY A 158 8.56 -2.10 -6.05
N TRP A 159 9.22 -3.01 -5.36
CA TRP A 159 8.98 -4.46 -5.45
C TRP A 159 8.55 -5.02 -4.09
N THR A 160 7.81 -6.13 -4.09
CA THR A 160 7.48 -6.83 -2.84
C THR A 160 8.73 -7.48 -2.26
N GLY A 161 9.15 -7.05 -1.07
CA GLY A 161 10.24 -7.67 -0.33
C GLY A 161 9.81 -9.01 0.28
N LYS A 162 10.78 -9.87 0.66
CA LYS A 162 10.47 -11.16 1.32
C LYS A 162 9.70 -11.03 2.63
N HIS A 163 9.72 -9.85 3.26
CA HIS A 163 8.88 -9.52 4.43
C HIS A 163 7.48 -9.00 4.05
N SER A 164 7.07 -9.13 2.79
CA SER A 164 5.76 -8.75 2.21
C SER A 164 5.44 -7.25 2.09
N LEU A 165 6.34 -6.33 2.49
CA LEU A 165 6.13 -4.89 2.24
C LEU A 165 6.77 -4.48 0.91
N ILE A 166 6.31 -3.38 0.32
CA ILE A 166 6.95 -2.79 -0.84
C ILE A 166 8.28 -2.15 -0.41
N LEU A 167 9.31 -2.42 -1.20
CA LEU A 167 10.65 -1.85 -1.09
C LEU A 167 10.90 -0.92 -2.26
N SER A 168 11.40 0.28 -1.95
CA SER A 168 11.93 1.21 -2.94
C SER A 168 13.43 1.42 -2.70
N ARG A 169 14.20 1.59 -3.78
CA ARG A 169 15.66 1.82 -3.71
C ARG A 169 16.02 3.03 -2.85
N ASP A 170 15.25 4.10 -2.93
CA ASP A 170 15.51 5.39 -2.28
C ASP A 170 14.94 5.49 -0.85
N ALA A 171 13.91 4.70 -0.51
CA ALA A 171 13.16 4.85 0.75
C ALA A 171 13.08 3.59 1.61
N GLY A 172 13.60 2.45 1.15
CA GLY A 172 13.39 1.16 1.79
C GLY A 172 11.88 0.84 1.83
N SER A 173 11.36 0.43 2.98
CA SER A 173 9.91 0.20 3.20
C SER A 173 9.27 1.26 4.10
N PHE A 174 9.90 2.43 4.29
CA PHE A 174 9.44 3.45 5.24
C PHE A 174 8.50 4.50 4.61
N PHE A 175 7.42 4.01 3.99
CA PHE A 175 6.37 4.85 3.44
C PHE A 175 5.00 4.22 3.60
N PHE A 176 3.98 5.07 3.57
CA PHE A 176 2.58 4.69 3.44
C PHE A 176 2.21 4.53 1.97
N LEU A 177 1.20 3.70 1.69
CA LEU A 177 0.56 3.57 0.39
C LEU A 177 -0.82 4.21 0.39
N GLY A 178 -1.32 4.51 -0.80
CA GLY A 178 -2.71 4.89 -1.00
C GLY A 178 -3.07 4.85 -2.47
N GLU A 179 -4.34 4.57 -2.74
CA GLU A 179 -4.84 4.24 -4.07
C GLU A 179 -6.03 5.13 -4.41
N LEU A 180 -6.02 5.67 -5.63
CA LEU A 180 -7.13 6.42 -6.21
C LEU A 180 -7.65 5.64 -7.41
N LEU A 181 -8.81 5.03 -7.25
CA LEU A 181 -9.51 4.34 -8.32
C LEU A 181 -10.21 5.38 -9.19
N ILE A 182 -10.03 5.27 -10.52
CA ILE A 182 -10.60 6.20 -11.49
C ILE A 182 -11.17 5.46 -12.71
N ASP A 183 -12.13 6.09 -13.39
CA ASP A 183 -12.76 5.59 -14.61
C ASP A 183 -12.16 6.17 -15.90
N LEU A 184 -10.92 6.67 -15.83
CA LEU A 184 -10.20 7.22 -16.98
C LEU A 184 -9.11 6.26 -17.48
N PRO A 185 -9.00 5.96 -18.79
CA PRO A 185 -8.08 4.97 -19.32
C PRO A 185 -6.65 5.53 -19.51
N LEU A 186 -6.07 6.12 -18.44
CA LEU A 186 -4.71 6.67 -18.46
C LEU A 186 -3.67 5.63 -18.90
N PRO A 187 -2.54 6.04 -19.51
CA PRO A 187 -1.41 5.16 -19.72
C PRO A 187 -0.89 4.62 -18.38
N ILE A 188 -0.40 3.38 -18.38
CA ILE A 188 0.13 2.70 -17.19
C ILE A 188 1.65 2.81 -17.12
N ASP A 189 2.18 2.84 -15.90
CA ASP A 189 3.59 2.71 -15.60
C ASP A 189 4.03 1.24 -15.61
N GLN A 190 5.34 1.04 -15.57
CA GLN A 190 5.94 -0.29 -15.56
C GLN A 190 6.42 -0.66 -14.14
N PRO A 191 6.26 -1.94 -13.74
CA PRO A 191 6.86 -2.45 -12.52
C PRO A 191 8.39 -2.29 -12.55
N VAL A 192 8.99 -2.24 -11.37
CA VAL A 192 10.46 -2.29 -11.22
C VAL A 192 10.93 -3.71 -10.94
N GLU A 193 12.21 -3.98 -11.17
CA GLU A 193 12.80 -5.29 -10.90
C GLU A 193 12.89 -5.59 -9.40
N GLU A 194 12.71 -6.86 -9.04
CA GLU A 194 12.85 -7.38 -7.67
C GLU A 194 14.33 -7.55 -7.30
N GLU A 195 14.73 -7.12 -6.11
CA GLU A 195 16.15 -7.06 -5.74
C GLU A 195 16.52 -7.73 -4.41
N CYS A 196 15.63 -8.53 -3.80
CA CYS A 196 16.03 -9.31 -2.63
C CYS A 196 17.09 -10.35 -3.00
N GLY A 197 16.98 -10.97 -4.19
CA GLY A 197 17.87 -12.05 -4.62
C GLY A 197 18.01 -13.13 -3.53
N ARG A 198 19.24 -13.47 -3.16
CA ARG A 198 19.53 -14.47 -2.10
C ARG A 198 19.42 -13.95 -0.66
N CYS A 199 19.12 -12.65 -0.45
CA CYS A 199 19.02 -12.07 0.88
C CYS A 199 17.87 -12.71 1.67
N VAL A 200 18.09 -13.02 2.95
CA VAL A 200 17.08 -13.52 3.90
C VAL A 200 17.08 -12.76 5.22
N ALA A 201 17.73 -11.59 5.26
CA ALA A 201 17.99 -10.86 6.51
C ALA A 201 16.71 -10.56 7.32
N CYS A 202 15.62 -10.16 6.66
CA CYS A 202 14.34 -9.92 7.33
C CYS A 202 13.74 -11.18 7.97
N MET A 203 13.89 -12.33 7.32
CA MET A 203 13.41 -13.62 7.81
C MET A 203 14.25 -14.06 9.02
N THR A 204 15.58 -13.93 8.92
CA THR A 204 16.51 -14.28 9.99
C THR A 204 16.33 -13.42 11.25
N ILE A 205 16.07 -12.12 11.09
CA ILE A 205 15.94 -11.21 12.23
C ILE A 205 14.53 -11.18 12.83
N CYS A 206 13.53 -11.78 12.18
CA CYS A 206 12.16 -11.78 12.67
C CYS A 206 12.07 -12.55 14.00
N PRO A 207 11.80 -11.89 15.14
CA PRO A 207 11.96 -12.49 16.47
C PRO A 207 11.01 -13.66 16.73
N THR A 208 9.86 -13.68 16.04
CA THR A 208 8.83 -14.71 16.19
C THR A 208 8.79 -15.68 15.01
N GLY A 209 9.66 -15.50 14.00
CA GLY A 209 9.61 -16.28 12.76
C GLY A 209 8.27 -16.12 12.02
N ALA A 210 7.67 -14.93 12.06
CA ALA A 210 6.40 -14.64 11.39
C ALA A 210 6.52 -14.67 9.86
N ILE A 211 7.71 -14.41 9.30
CA ILE A 211 7.96 -14.56 7.87
C ILE A 211 8.35 -16.03 7.61
N VAL A 212 7.33 -16.86 7.40
CA VAL A 212 7.46 -18.34 7.38
C VAL A 212 8.13 -18.87 6.11
N GLU A 213 8.02 -18.14 5.01
CA GLU A 213 8.71 -18.37 3.74
C GLU A 213 8.81 -17.03 2.98
N PRO A 214 9.65 -16.90 1.94
CA PRO A 214 9.73 -15.67 1.17
C PRO A 214 8.34 -15.17 0.77
N TYR A 215 8.08 -13.88 1.04
CA TYR A 215 6.84 -13.17 0.67
C TYR A 215 5.58 -13.59 1.44
N THR A 216 5.71 -14.48 2.43
CA THR A 216 4.57 -15.01 3.20
C THR A 216 4.76 -14.75 4.68
N VAL A 217 3.78 -14.06 5.27
CA VAL A 217 3.75 -13.74 6.70
C VAL A 217 2.60 -14.49 7.36
N ASP A 218 2.86 -15.24 8.43
CA ASP A 218 1.83 -15.69 9.36
C ASP A 218 1.54 -14.56 10.35
N ALA A 219 0.42 -13.86 10.20
CA ALA A 219 0.10 -12.70 11.03
C ALA A 219 -0.05 -13.11 12.50
N ARG A 220 -0.50 -14.33 12.80
CA ARG A 220 -0.69 -14.83 14.17
C ARG A 220 0.61 -14.83 14.99
N ARG A 221 1.76 -14.83 14.31
CA ARG A 221 3.09 -14.75 14.93
C ARG A 221 3.67 -13.34 14.85
N CYS A 222 3.13 -12.47 14.01
CA CYS A 222 3.67 -11.13 13.77
C CYS A 222 3.41 -10.23 14.98
N ILE A 223 4.46 -9.65 15.56
CA ILE A 223 4.33 -8.70 16.68
C ILE A 223 3.36 -7.57 16.33
N SER A 224 3.37 -7.09 15.08
CA SER A 224 2.43 -6.04 14.65
C SER A 224 0.98 -6.46 14.81
N TYR A 225 0.61 -7.67 14.41
CA TYR A 225 -0.75 -8.20 14.61
C TYR A 225 -1.04 -8.40 16.10
N LEU A 226 -0.11 -9.04 16.83
CA LEU A 226 -0.26 -9.34 18.26
C LEU A 226 -0.51 -8.09 19.12
N THR A 227 0.06 -6.94 18.74
CA THR A 227 -0.06 -5.70 19.53
C THR A 227 -1.20 -4.77 19.08
N ILE A 228 -1.86 -5.05 17.94
CA ILE A 228 -2.78 -4.11 17.29
C ILE A 228 -4.13 -4.74 17.01
N GLU A 229 -4.13 -5.97 16.49
CA GLU A 229 -5.31 -6.62 15.91
C GLU A 229 -5.83 -7.79 16.73
N LEU A 230 -4.99 -8.37 17.60
CA LEU A 230 -5.41 -9.40 18.54
C LEU A 230 -6.29 -8.76 19.64
N GLU A 231 -7.54 -9.22 19.78
CA GLU A 231 -8.44 -8.69 20.82
C GLU A 231 -8.10 -9.25 22.21
N GLY A 232 -7.48 -10.43 22.25
CA GLY A 232 -7.12 -11.17 23.46
C GLY A 232 -5.71 -10.89 24.02
N ALA A 233 -5.32 -11.72 24.98
CA ALA A 233 -3.97 -11.68 25.55
C ALA A 233 -2.93 -12.21 24.56
N ILE A 234 -1.77 -11.55 24.48
CA ILE A 234 -0.63 -12.01 23.69
C ILE A 234 -0.19 -13.39 24.23
N PRO A 235 -0.06 -14.43 23.37
CA PRO A 235 0.40 -15.74 23.80
C PRO A 235 1.76 -15.68 24.52
N GLU A 236 1.93 -16.47 25.58
CA GLU A 236 3.14 -16.44 26.42
C GLU A 236 4.45 -16.70 25.65
N GLU A 237 4.39 -17.46 24.56
CA GLU A 237 5.54 -17.72 23.69
C GLU A 237 6.08 -16.46 22.99
N PHE A 238 5.26 -15.40 22.88
CA PHE A 238 5.60 -14.12 22.27
C PHE A 238 5.70 -12.97 23.28
N ALA A 239 5.43 -13.21 24.56
CA ALA A 239 5.37 -12.19 25.61
C ALA A 239 6.73 -11.93 26.32
N ARG A 240 7.85 -12.27 25.67
CA ARG A 240 9.21 -12.21 26.24
C ARG A 240 10.09 -11.15 25.60
#